data_AF-A0A833YT42-F1
#
_entry.id   AF-A0A833YT42-F1
#
_cell.length_a   1.000
_cell.length_b   1.000
_cell.length_c   1.000
_cell.angle_alpha   90.00
_cell.angle_beta   90.00
_cell.angle_gamma   90.00
#
_symmetry.space_group_name_H-M   'P 1'
#
loop_
_entity.id
_entity.type
_entity.pdbx_description
1 polymer ?
#
loop_
_entity_poly.entity_id
_entity_poly.type
_entity_poly.pdbx_seq_one_letter_code
_entity_poly.pdbx_strand_id
1 'polypeptide(L)'
;MKAYEKQRSARREEQKELQRAVSQDQVRGFLEKEAAIVSRPLNPFTPKAASGNGSDDALPGPSAGPAGKDKDKMLPSFWIPSLTPEAKATKLEKPSRTVTCPMSGKPLRMSDLTSVRFTPLDGSVDRVGLITRSERYVCAVTRDSLSNATPCAVLRPS
;
A
#
# COMPACT_ATOMS: atom_id res chain seq x y z
N MET A 1 -15.41 -3.23 2.22
CA MET A 1 -15.29 -2.00 3.04
C MET A 1 -14.87 -2.30 4.48
N LYS A 2 -15.55 -3.18 5.22
CA LYS A 2 -15.24 -3.50 6.64
C LYS A 2 -13.78 -3.90 6.92
N ALA A 3 -13.15 -4.68 6.04
CA ALA A 3 -11.75 -5.10 6.21
C ALA A 3 -10.75 -3.93 6.10
N TYR A 4 -10.97 -3.00 5.17
CA TYR A 4 -10.15 -1.79 5.02
C TYR A 4 -10.28 -0.86 6.23
N GLU A 5 -11.50 -0.72 6.76
CA GLU A 5 -11.76 0.10 7.95
C GLU A 5 -11.05 -0.45 9.19
N LYS A 6 -11.08 -1.77 9.39
CA LYS A 6 -10.36 -2.45 10.47
C LYS A 6 -8.84 -2.30 10.34
N GLN A 7 -8.29 -2.43 9.13
CA GLN A 7 -6.86 -2.21 8.90
C GLN A 7 -6.48 -0.73 9.15
N ARG A 8 -7.36 0.21 8.78
CA ARG A 8 -7.14 1.64 8.98
C ARG A 8 -7.24 2.06 10.46
N SER A 9 -8.08 1.40 11.27
CA SER A 9 -8.14 1.66 12.71
C SER A 9 -6.90 1.11 13.42
N ALA A 10 -6.51 -0.14 13.15
CA ALA A 10 -5.31 -0.76 13.72
C ALA A 10 -4.05 0.07 13.44
N ARG A 11 -3.86 0.54 12.19
CA ARG A 11 -2.72 1.40 11.83
C ARG A 11 -2.73 2.73 12.58
N ARG A 12 -3.90 3.29 12.91
CA ARG A 12 -4.01 4.52 13.69
C ARG A 12 -3.67 4.31 15.17
N GLU A 13 -4.03 3.15 15.72
CA GLU A 13 -3.69 2.78 17.10
C GLU A 13 -2.19 2.54 17.26
N GLU A 14 -1.60 1.75 16.36
CA GLU A 14 -0.15 1.52 16.31
C GLU A 14 0.63 2.82 16.22
N GLN A 15 0.21 3.76 15.35
CA GLN A 15 0.84 5.09 15.26
C GLN A 15 0.74 5.90 16.56
N LYS A 16 -0.39 5.81 17.27
CA LYS A 16 -0.56 6.50 18.56
C LYS A 16 0.31 5.88 19.64
N GLU A 17 0.45 4.55 19.65
CA GLU A 17 1.30 3.84 20.60
C GLU A 17 2.78 4.17 20.36
N LEU A 18 3.23 4.18 19.10
CA LEU A 18 4.58 4.63 18.75
C LEU A 18 4.83 6.09 19.16
N GLN A 19 3.87 6.99 18.95
CA GLN A 19 4.00 8.38 19.41
C GLN A 19 4.11 8.48 20.93
N ARG A 20 3.31 7.69 21.66
CA ARG A 20 3.39 7.63 23.14
C ARG A 20 4.74 7.09 23.59
N ALA A 21 5.22 6.00 23.00
CA ALA A 21 6.52 5.44 23.32
C ALA A 21 7.66 6.45 23.06
N VAL A 22 7.63 7.13 21.90
CA VAL A 22 8.59 8.20 21.59
C VAL A 22 8.54 9.32 22.63
N SER A 23 7.35 9.76 23.05
CA SER A 23 7.23 10.80 24.08
C SER A 23 7.75 10.34 25.45
N GLN A 24 7.53 9.08 25.82
CA GLN A 24 8.02 8.50 27.06
C GLN A 24 9.54 8.36 27.04
N ASP A 25 10.11 7.91 25.93
CA ASP A 25 11.57 7.82 25.75
C ASP A 25 12.23 9.21 25.80
N GLN A 26 11.58 10.25 25.27
CA GLN A 26 12.06 11.63 25.40
C GLN A 26 12.07 12.10 26.85
N VAL A 27 10.99 11.85 27.60
CA VAL A 27 10.92 12.21 29.03
C VAL A 27 11.97 11.43 29.85
N ARG A 28 12.11 10.12 29.59
CA ARG A 28 13.13 9.28 30.24
C ARG A 28 14.54 9.80 29.95
N GLY A 29 14.85 10.07 28.68
CA GLY A 29 16.14 10.61 28.28
C GLY A 29 16.43 12.01 28.83
N PHE A 30 15.39 12.81 29.08
CA PHE A 30 15.53 14.09 29.79
C PHE A 30 15.89 13.86 31.27
N LEU A 31 15.13 13.03 31.98
CA LEU A 31 15.38 12.72 33.40
C LEU A 31 16.76 12.11 33.65
N GLU A 32 17.23 11.24 32.75
CA GLU A 32 18.59 10.65 32.84
C GLU A 32 19.69 11.73 32.72
N LYS A 33 19.51 12.70 31.84
CA LYS A 33 20.46 13.82 31.68
C LYS A 33 20.45 14.74 32.89
N GLU A 34 19.27 15.07 33.41
CA GLU A 34 19.13 15.87 34.63
C GLU A 34 19.75 15.15 35.84
N ALA A 35 19.50 13.85 35.99
CA ALA A 35 20.09 13.04 37.06
C ALA A 35 21.62 12.99 36.96
N ALA A 36 22.19 12.92 35.75
CA ALA A 36 23.63 12.96 35.54
C ALA A 36 24.25 14.32 35.95
N ILE A 37 23.54 15.43 35.73
CA ILE A 37 23.99 16.77 36.15
C ILE A 37 23.92 16.92 37.68
N VAL A 38 22.84 16.45 38.30
CA VAL A 38 22.63 16.57 39.76
C VAL A 38 23.54 15.64 40.55
N SER A 39 23.78 14.42 40.06
CA SER A 39 24.61 13.42 40.76
C SER A 39 26.11 13.58 40.54
N ARG A 40 26.53 14.31 39.50
CA ARG A 40 27.94 14.53 39.17
C ARG A 40 28.24 16.03 39.11
N PRO A 41 28.62 16.64 40.25
CA PRO A 41 29.00 18.04 40.30
C PRO A 41 30.13 18.32 39.31
N LEU A 42 29.85 19.09 38.26
CA LEU A 42 30.88 19.65 37.38
C LEU A 42 31.64 20.71 38.17
N ASN A 43 32.63 20.28 38.95
CA ASN A 43 33.60 21.17 39.57
C ASN A 43 34.49 21.77 38.48
N PRO A 44 34.43 23.09 38.21
CA PRO A 44 35.25 23.73 37.19
C PRO A 44 36.72 23.93 37.63
N PHE A 45 37.03 23.63 38.90
CA PHE A 45 38.33 23.92 39.53
C PHE A 45 39.21 22.69 39.82
N THR A 46 38.81 21.51 39.38
CA THR A 46 39.69 20.33 39.43
C THR A 46 40.17 20.02 38.01
N PRO A 47 41.45 20.27 37.65
CA PRO A 47 41.98 19.74 36.40
C PRO A 47 41.88 18.21 36.45
N LYS A 48 41.40 17.64 35.35
CA LYS A 48 41.28 16.20 35.06
C LYS A 48 42.44 15.41 35.68
N ALA A 49 42.20 14.78 36.83
CA ALA A 49 43.07 13.76 37.40
C ALA A 49 42.26 12.50 37.70
N ALA A 50 42.48 11.50 36.85
CA ALA A 50 42.39 10.05 37.07
C ALA A 50 41.16 9.45 37.79
N SER A 51 40.26 8.86 36.99
CA SER A 51 39.76 7.47 37.09
C SER A 51 38.87 7.21 35.86
N GLY A 52 39.37 6.60 34.77
CA GLY A 52 39.34 5.15 34.48
C GLY A 52 37.89 4.69 34.20
N ASN A 53 37.39 4.38 33.00
CA ASN A 53 37.97 3.79 31.78
C ASN A 53 37.61 4.61 30.53
N GLY A 54 38.61 4.99 29.76
CA GLY A 54 38.47 5.36 28.36
C GLY A 54 39.66 4.78 27.64
N SER A 55 39.49 3.57 27.10
CA SER A 55 40.48 2.94 26.24
C SER A 55 40.60 3.75 24.95
N ASP A 56 41.63 4.57 24.92
CA ASP A 56 42.64 4.70 23.87
C ASP A 56 42.27 4.67 22.39
N ASP A 57 42.83 5.69 21.74
CA ASP A 57 43.47 5.72 20.43
C ASP A 57 42.63 5.92 19.16
N ALA A 58 42.76 7.15 18.66
CA ALA A 58 42.59 7.49 17.27
C ALA A 58 43.92 7.28 16.50
N LEU A 59 43.87 6.29 15.57
CA LEU A 59 44.62 6.13 14.30
C LEU A 59 46.05 5.54 14.41
N PRO A 60 46.48 4.63 13.49
CA PRO A 60 46.17 4.59 12.05
C PRO A 60 45.65 3.23 11.53
N GLY A 61 45.01 3.27 10.35
CA GLY A 61 44.42 2.09 9.72
C GLY A 61 45.44 1.02 9.29
N PRO A 62 45.12 -0.28 9.47
CA PRO A 62 45.73 -1.34 8.71
C PRO A 62 44.88 -1.63 7.46
N SER A 63 45.57 -1.72 6.32
CA SER A 63 45.08 -2.26 5.07
C SER A 63 44.53 -3.68 5.26
N ALA A 64 43.25 -3.80 5.59
CA ALA A 64 42.49 -5.00 5.29
C ALA A 64 42.07 -4.89 3.82
N GLY A 65 42.69 -5.70 2.96
CA GLY A 65 42.18 -5.90 1.60
C GLY A 65 40.69 -6.23 1.64
N PRO A 66 39.96 -6.11 0.51
CA PRO A 66 38.59 -6.58 0.48
C PRO A 66 38.65 -8.08 0.72
N ALA A 67 38.45 -8.50 1.98
CA ALA A 67 37.92 -9.80 2.29
C ALA A 67 36.65 -9.84 1.47
N GLY A 68 36.70 -10.63 0.39
CA GLY A 68 35.54 -11.00 -0.36
C GLY A 68 34.56 -11.48 0.68
N LYS A 69 33.60 -10.61 1.02
CA LYS A 69 32.30 -11.10 1.44
C LYS A 69 31.86 -11.83 0.18
N ASP A 70 32.18 -13.11 0.14
CA ASP A 70 31.26 -14.13 -0.32
C ASP A 70 29.96 -13.81 0.41
N LYS A 71 29.24 -12.83 -0.14
CA LYS A 71 27.80 -12.80 -0.13
C LYS A 71 27.49 -14.06 -0.88
N ASP A 72 27.51 -15.16 -0.13
CA ASP A 72 26.88 -16.40 -0.50
C ASP A 72 25.65 -15.97 -1.23
N LYS A 73 25.63 -16.38 -2.49
CA LYS A 73 24.66 -16.00 -3.47
C LYS A 73 23.33 -16.50 -2.91
N MET A 74 22.72 -15.72 -2.02
CA MET A 74 21.33 -15.84 -1.59
C MET A 74 20.54 -15.36 -2.80
N LEU A 75 20.65 -16.17 -3.85
CA LEU A 75 19.70 -16.21 -4.93
C LEU A 75 18.37 -16.43 -4.20
N PRO A 76 17.39 -15.55 -4.40
CA PRO A 76 16.08 -15.72 -3.80
C PRO A 76 15.50 -17.02 -4.34
N SER A 77 15.73 -18.12 -3.62
CA SER A 77 15.24 -19.43 -3.95
C SER A 77 13.77 -19.43 -3.56
N PHE A 78 12.94 -19.04 -4.51
CA PHE A 78 11.49 -19.00 -4.39
C PHE A 78 10.87 -20.36 -3.96
N TRP A 79 11.60 -21.46 -4.16
CA TRP A 79 11.19 -22.82 -3.81
C TRP A 79 11.53 -23.24 -2.38
N ILE A 80 12.30 -22.45 -1.63
CA ILE A 80 12.67 -22.77 -0.24
C ILE A 80 11.78 -21.95 0.71
N PRO A 81 10.82 -22.56 1.42
CA PRO A 81 9.84 -21.82 2.24
C PRO A 81 10.45 -20.93 3.33
N SER A 82 11.68 -21.21 3.78
CA SER A 82 12.39 -20.38 4.77
C SER A 82 13.13 -19.19 4.17
N LEU A 83 13.33 -19.16 2.85
CA LEU A 83 14.00 -18.08 2.11
C LEU A 83 13.04 -17.30 1.21
N THR A 84 11.78 -17.72 1.14
CA THR A 84 10.73 -16.92 0.53
C THR A 84 10.47 -15.70 1.42
N PRO A 85 10.53 -14.47 0.89
CA PRO A 85 10.07 -13.31 1.65
C PRO A 85 8.61 -13.55 2.02
N GLU A 86 8.32 -13.67 3.31
CA GLU A 86 6.94 -13.70 3.79
C GLU A 86 6.22 -12.51 3.17
N ALA A 87 5.18 -12.80 2.40
CA ALA A 87 4.40 -11.77 1.73
C ALA A 87 3.87 -10.83 2.81
N LYS A 88 4.43 -9.60 2.85
CA LYS A 88 3.98 -8.55 3.78
C LYS A 88 2.47 -8.48 3.67
N ALA A 89 1.78 -8.59 4.81
CA ALA A 89 0.33 -8.62 4.88
C ALA A 89 -0.28 -7.61 3.90
N THR A 90 -1.09 -8.09 2.97
CA THR A 90 -1.61 -7.30 1.85
C THR A 90 -2.23 -6.02 2.38
N LYS A 91 -1.59 -4.90 2.09
CA LYS A 91 -2.11 -3.58 2.42
C LYS A 91 -3.29 -3.35 1.48
N LEU A 92 -4.52 -3.51 1.99
CA LEU A 92 -5.70 -3.18 1.21
C LEU A 92 -5.68 -1.68 1.00
N GLU A 93 -5.45 -1.25 -0.23
CA GLU A 93 -5.62 0.14 -0.60
C GLU A 93 -7.11 0.44 -0.75
N LYS A 94 -7.48 1.70 -0.47
CA LYS A 94 -8.86 2.13 -0.65
C LYS A 94 -9.20 2.00 -2.14
N PRO A 95 -10.32 1.34 -2.51
CA PRO A 95 -10.74 1.33 -3.90
C PRO A 95 -10.95 2.78 -4.36
N SER A 96 -10.41 3.11 -5.53
CA SER A 96 -10.55 4.44 -6.11
C SER A 96 -12.03 4.75 -6.33
N ARG A 97 -12.46 5.95 -5.95
CA ARG A 97 -13.84 6.41 -6.19
C ARG A 97 -14.05 6.89 -7.64
N THR A 98 -12.95 7.06 -8.38
CA THR A 98 -12.97 7.53 -9.76
C THR A 98 -13.20 6.36 -10.69
N VAL A 99 -14.24 6.45 -11.53
CA VAL A 99 -14.48 5.48 -12.61
C VAL A 99 -13.43 5.71 -13.69
N THR A 100 -12.67 4.68 -14.02
CA THR A 100 -11.59 4.74 -15.01
C THR A 100 -11.91 3.87 -16.22
N CYS A 101 -11.37 4.25 -17.37
CA CYS A 101 -11.45 3.45 -18.58
C CYS A 101 -10.60 2.17 -18.42
N PRO A 102 -11.16 0.97 -18.67
CA PRO A 102 -10.44 -0.30 -18.50
C PRO A 102 -9.24 -0.44 -19.46
N MET A 103 -9.27 0.25 -20.60
CA MET A 103 -8.19 0.19 -21.61
C MET A 103 -7.10 1.24 -21.40
N SER A 104 -7.44 2.42 -20.88
CA SER A 104 -6.50 3.56 -20.81
C SER A 104 -6.18 4.03 -19.40
N GLY A 105 -6.91 3.57 -18.37
CA GLY A 105 -6.76 4.03 -16.98
C GLY A 105 -7.18 5.48 -16.73
N LYS A 106 -7.57 6.23 -17.75
CA LYS A 106 -7.99 7.63 -17.63
C LYS A 106 -9.34 7.75 -16.91
N PRO A 107 -9.59 8.83 -16.14
CA PRO A 107 -10.88 9.07 -15.52
C PRO A 107 -11.96 9.30 -16.58
N LEU A 108 -13.07 8.59 -16.48
CA LEU A 108 -14.23 8.74 -17.37
C LEU A 108 -15.22 9.74 -16.78
N ARG A 109 -15.60 10.75 -17.57
CA ARG A 109 -16.70 11.67 -17.23
C ARG A 109 -17.97 11.26 -17.98
N MET A 110 -19.14 11.67 -17.47
CA MET A 110 -20.42 11.38 -18.12
C MET A 110 -20.51 11.95 -19.54
N SER A 111 -19.81 13.06 -19.82
CA SER A 111 -19.66 13.67 -21.15
C SER A 111 -18.97 12.76 -22.18
N ASP A 112 -18.12 11.85 -21.71
CA ASP A 112 -17.29 11.00 -22.56
C ASP A 112 -18.02 9.70 -22.91
N LEU A 113 -19.13 9.42 -22.23
CA LEU A 113 -19.97 8.26 -22.49
C LEU A 113 -20.89 8.52 -23.67
N THR A 114 -21.01 7.54 -24.56
CA THR A 114 -21.96 7.59 -25.68
C THR A 114 -23.27 6.96 -25.25
N SER A 115 -24.38 7.66 -25.42
CA SER A 115 -25.71 7.12 -25.13
C SER A 115 -26.06 6.04 -26.16
N VAL A 116 -26.27 4.81 -25.69
CA VAL A 116 -26.70 3.69 -26.54
C VAL A 116 -28.20 3.48 -26.35
N ARG A 117 -28.96 3.48 -27.45
CA ARG A 117 -30.38 3.09 -27.44
C ARG A 117 -30.49 1.67 -27.97
N PHE A 118 -30.74 0.73 -27.08
CA PHE A 118 -30.95 -0.66 -27.44
C PHE A 118 -32.36 -0.87 -28.02
N THR A 119 -32.43 -1.60 -29.12
CA THR A 119 -33.72 -2.01 -29.70
C THR A 119 -34.28 -3.16 -28.87
N PRO A 120 -35.49 -3.06 -28.30
CA PRO A 120 -36.10 -4.16 -27.57
C PRO A 120 -36.45 -5.30 -28.53
N LEU A 121 -36.37 -6.54 -28.03
CA LEU A 121 -36.94 -7.69 -28.72
C LEU A 121 -38.48 -7.52 -28.80
N ASP A 122 -39.09 -7.83 -29.94
CA ASP A 122 -40.52 -7.58 -30.18
C ASP A 122 -41.39 -8.12 -29.03
N GLY A 123 -42.22 -7.24 -28.46
CA GLY A 123 -43.05 -7.52 -27.30
C GLY A 123 -44.33 -8.30 -27.61
N SER A 124 -44.62 -8.60 -28.88
CA SER A 124 -45.85 -9.25 -29.31
C SER A 124 -45.98 -10.72 -28.87
N VAL A 125 -44.89 -11.33 -28.38
CA VAL A 125 -44.80 -12.79 -28.20
C VAL A 125 -44.88 -13.25 -26.74
N ASP A 126 -44.82 -12.37 -25.72
CA ASP A 126 -44.77 -12.84 -24.32
C ASP A 126 -45.48 -11.94 -23.31
N ARG A 127 -46.35 -12.53 -22.48
CA ARG A 127 -47.11 -11.86 -21.41
C ARG A 127 -46.24 -11.46 -20.21
N VAL A 128 -45.00 -11.95 -20.16
CA VAL A 128 -44.05 -11.69 -19.08
C VAL A 128 -43.17 -10.50 -19.48
N GLY A 129 -43.11 -9.49 -18.60
CA GLY A 129 -42.41 -8.23 -18.85
C GLY A 129 -40.94 -8.43 -19.26
N LEU A 130 -40.42 -7.49 -20.06
CA LEU A 130 -39.09 -7.56 -20.66
C LEU A 130 -37.93 -7.78 -19.66
N ILE A 131 -38.15 -7.46 -18.37
CA ILE A 131 -37.13 -7.52 -17.32
C ILE A 131 -36.75 -8.96 -16.94
N THR A 132 -37.69 -9.90 -16.96
CA THR A 132 -37.45 -11.30 -16.56
C THR A 132 -36.87 -12.16 -17.68
N ARG A 133 -36.78 -11.63 -18.92
CA ARG A 133 -36.25 -12.37 -20.07
C ARG A 133 -34.72 -12.37 -20.04
N SER A 134 -34.13 -13.52 -20.38
CA SER A 134 -32.68 -13.66 -20.60
C SER A 134 -32.21 -12.83 -21.80
N GLU A 135 -33.04 -12.77 -22.85
CA GLU A 135 -32.79 -12.03 -24.07
C GLU A 135 -33.78 -10.86 -24.17
N ARG A 136 -33.25 -9.64 -24.01
CA ARG A 136 -34.07 -8.42 -23.87
C ARG A 136 -33.96 -7.47 -25.05
N TYR A 137 -32.80 -7.48 -25.71
CA TYR A 137 -32.44 -6.51 -26.74
C TYR A 137 -31.91 -7.22 -27.97
N VAL A 138 -32.06 -6.57 -29.11
CA VAL A 138 -31.54 -7.05 -30.40
C VAL A 138 -30.63 -6.03 -31.05
N CYS A 139 -29.68 -6.52 -31.84
CA CYS A 139 -28.84 -5.69 -32.69
C CYS A 139 -29.71 -4.95 -33.71
N ALA A 140 -29.53 -3.64 -33.86
CA ALA A 140 -30.31 -2.83 -34.81
C ALA A 140 -30.04 -3.20 -36.28
N VAL A 141 -28.87 -3.79 -36.58
CA VAL A 141 -28.44 -4.12 -37.95
C VAL A 141 -28.72 -5.59 -38.27
N THR A 142 -28.21 -6.52 -37.44
CA THR A 142 -28.29 -7.96 -37.71
C THR A 142 -29.52 -8.63 -37.10
N ARG A 143 -30.23 -7.93 -36.18
CA ARG A 143 -31.35 -8.48 -35.37
C ARG A 143 -30.98 -9.66 -34.47
N ASP A 144 -29.69 -9.95 -34.26
CA ASP A 144 -29.23 -10.95 -33.31
C ASP A 144 -29.54 -10.54 -31.87
N SER A 145 -29.82 -11.50 -30.98
CA SER A 145 -30.07 -11.22 -29.58
C SER A 145 -28.79 -10.80 -28.84
N LEU A 146 -28.90 -9.74 -28.05
CA LEU A 146 -27.79 -9.18 -27.29
C LEU A 146 -27.84 -9.71 -25.85
N SER A 147 -26.73 -10.33 -25.44
CA SER A 147 -26.51 -10.84 -24.08
C SER A 147 -25.33 -10.10 -23.41
N ASN A 148 -25.13 -10.32 -22.10
CA ASN A 148 -23.99 -9.74 -21.38
C ASN A 148 -22.62 -10.25 -21.88
N ALA A 149 -22.58 -11.35 -22.62
CA ALA A 149 -21.36 -11.91 -23.19
C ALA A 149 -21.12 -11.44 -24.64
N THR A 150 -22.11 -10.79 -25.28
CA THR A 150 -22.01 -10.41 -26.69
C THR A 150 -21.20 -9.12 -26.84
N PRO A 151 -20.05 -9.13 -27.54
CA PRO A 151 -19.30 -7.91 -27.79
C PRO A 151 -20.11 -6.98 -28.70
N CYS A 152 -20.29 -5.73 -28.27
CA CYS A 152 -21.06 -4.74 -29.00
C CYS A 152 -20.17 -3.53 -29.34
N ALA A 153 -20.29 -3.03 -30.57
CA ALA A 153 -19.67 -1.78 -30.99
C ALA A 153 -20.76 -0.75 -31.29
N VAL A 154 -20.51 0.51 -30.91
CA VAL A 154 -21.44 1.62 -31.16
C VAL A 154 -20.89 2.44 -32.32
N LEU A 155 -21.65 2.53 -33.40
CA LEU A 155 -21.34 3.42 -34.51
C LEU A 155 -21.83 4.82 -34.17
N ARG A 156 -20.92 5.80 -34.16
CA ARG A 156 -21.26 7.21 -33.97
C ARG A 156 -21.63 7.79 -35.34
N PRO A 157 -22.87 8.28 -35.56
CA PRO A 157 -23.19 9.00 -36.78
C PRO A 157 -22.34 10.28 -36.83
N SER A 158 -21.72 10.52 -37.99
CA SER A 158 -20.91 11.70 -38.30
C SER A 158 -21.77 12.93 -38.59
#